data_AF-A0A7Y1TI37-F1
#
_entry.id   AF-A0A7Y1TI37-F1
#
_cell.length_a   1.000
_cell.length_b   1.000
_cell.length_c   1.000
_cell.angle_alpha   90.00
_cell.angle_beta   90.00
_cell.angle_gamma   90.00
#
_symmetry.space_group_name_H-M   'P 1'
#
loop_
_entity.id
_entity.type
_entity.pdbx_description
1 polymer ?
#
loop_
_entity_poly.entity_id
_entity_poly.type
_entity_poly.pdbx_seq_one_letter_code
_entity_poly.pdbx_strand_id
1 'polypeptide(L)'
;MIQKNKWAWAWVPSLYFTQGLPYVMVVTVSVIMYKKLGISNADIGLYTSWLYLPWVIKPLWSPFLDLIGTKRNWFLLMQLLVSLSFLAIGFTLPTNIFFITTLACFWMAAFASATNDIASDGYYMIGLTEEKQSFF
;
A
#
# COMPACT_ATOMS: atom_id res chain seq x y z
N MET A 1 -25.41 21.95 1.81
CA MET A 1 -24.34 21.74 0.82
C MET A 1 -23.04 21.45 1.57
N ILE A 2 -22.51 20.24 1.48
CA ILE A 2 -21.20 19.89 2.04
C ILE A 2 -20.19 20.79 1.35
N GLN A 3 -19.45 21.62 2.10
CA GLN A 3 -18.33 22.39 1.56
C GLN A 3 -17.20 21.43 1.16
N LYS A 4 -17.35 20.77 0.00
CA LYS A 4 -16.20 20.35 -0.79
C LYS A 4 -15.36 21.61 -0.95
N ASN A 5 -14.05 21.58 -0.65
CA ASN A 5 -13.02 22.48 -1.20
C ASN A 5 -12.12 23.28 -0.25
N LYS A 6 -12.43 23.57 1.02
CA LYS A 6 -11.57 24.51 1.79
C LYS A 6 -10.19 23.97 2.19
N TRP A 7 -10.01 22.64 2.22
CA TRP A 7 -8.79 22.02 2.78
C TRP A 7 -8.07 21.06 1.83
N ALA A 8 -8.40 21.07 0.53
CA ALA A 8 -7.83 20.16 -0.47
C ALA A 8 -6.29 20.13 -0.45
N TRP A 9 -5.66 21.31 -0.42
CA TRP A 9 -4.20 21.44 -0.33
C TRP A 9 -3.58 20.84 0.94
N ALA A 10 -4.32 20.72 2.03
CA ALA A 10 -3.81 20.13 3.26
C ALA A 10 -3.88 18.60 3.23
N TRP A 11 -4.99 18.03 2.74
CA TRP A 11 -5.21 16.60 2.82
C TRP A 11 -4.77 15.83 1.57
N VAL A 12 -4.88 16.38 0.34
CA VAL A 12 -4.51 15.66 -0.89
C VAL A 12 -3.03 15.30 -0.91
N PRO A 13 -2.07 16.23 -0.70
CA PRO A 13 -0.65 15.88 -0.71
C PRO A 13 -0.29 14.92 0.41
N SER A 14 -0.84 15.12 1.60
CA SER A 14 -0.63 14.23 2.75
C SER A 14 -1.15 12.82 2.46
N LEU A 15 -2.33 12.70 1.85
CA LEU A 15 -2.93 11.43 1.46
C LEU A 15 -2.01 10.68 0.49
N TYR A 16 -1.64 11.30 -0.64
CA TYR A 16 -0.79 10.66 -1.65
C TYR A 16 0.63 10.40 -1.17
N PHE A 17 1.19 11.27 -0.32
CA PHE A 17 2.47 11.01 0.33
C PHE A 17 2.41 9.74 1.20
N THR A 18 1.40 9.64 2.07
CA THR A 18 1.24 8.47 2.94
C THR A 18 0.89 7.20 2.17
N GLN A 19 0.13 7.33 1.07
CA GLN A 19 -0.18 6.24 0.16
C GLN A 19 1.07 5.66 -0.51
N GLY A 20 2.05 6.50 -0.84
CA GLY A 20 3.32 6.05 -1.46
C GLY A 20 4.26 5.34 -0.50
N LEU A 21 4.14 5.53 0.82
CA LEU A 21 5.09 4.96 1.79
C LEU A 21 5.12 3.42 1.79
N PRO A 22 3.97 2.70 1.90
CA PRO A 22 3.99 1.24 1.89
C PRO A 22 4.52 0.67 0.57
N TYR A 23 4.22 1.33 -0.55
CA TYR A 23 4.75 0.96 -1.86
C TYR A 23 6.29 0.98 -1.88
N VAL A 24 6.91 2.08 -1.45
CA VAL A 24 8.37 2.20 -1.39
C VAL A 24 8.97 1.16 -0.44
N MET A 25 8.32 0.91 0.70
CA MET A 25 8.75 -0.09 1.66
C MET A 25 8.75 -1.51 1.05
N VAL A 26 7.70 -1.86 0.30
CA VAL A 26 7.55 -3.17 -0.32
C VAL A 26 8.49 -3.35 -1.52
N VAL A 27 8.58 -2.37 -2.43
CA VAL A 27 9.28 -2.54 -3.71
C VAL A 27 10.77 -2.23 -3.61
N THR A 28 11.15 -1.22 -2.81
CA THR A 28 12.54 -0.75 -2.73
C THR A 28 13.21 -1.25 -1.45
N VAL A 29 12.58 -1.05 -0.29
CA VAL A 29 13.23 -1.37 1.00
C VAL A 29 13.38 -2.88 1.18
N SER A 30 12.43 -3.71 0.73
CA SER A 30 12.56 -5.17 0.80
C SER A 30 13.81 -5.68 0.06
N VAL A 31 14.10 -5.16 -1.13
CA VAL A 31 15.27 -5.50 -1.95
C VAL A 31 16.56 -5.11 -1.23
N ILE A 32 16.62 -3.89 -0.72
CA ILE A 32 17.79 -3.39 0.03
C ILE A 32 18.00 -4.22 1.30
N MET A 33 16.92 -4.53 2.02
CA MET A 33 16.94 -5.32 3.25
C MET A 33 17.51 -6.72 2.99
N TYR A 34 16.95 -7.46 2.03
CA TYR A 34 17.43 -8.80 1.71
C TYR A 34 18.86 -8.80 1.19
N LYS A 35 19.25 -7.77 0.43
CA LYS A 35 20.64 -7.63 -0.02
C LYS A 35 21.61 -7.45 1.16
N LYS A 36 21.24 -6.62 2.14
CA LYS A 36 22.04 -6.41 3.37
C LYS A 36 22.08 -7.65 4.28
N LEU A 37 21.06 -8.49 4.22
CA LEU A 37 20.98 -9.75 4.99
C LEU A 37 21.64 -10.94 4.26
N GLY A 38 22.34 -10.70 3.16
CA GLY A 38 23.15 -11.72 2.48
C GLY A 38 22.37 -12.66 1.56
N ILE A 39 21.10 -12.36 1.25
CA ILE A 39 20.33 -13.15 0.26
C ILE A 39 20.93 -12.93 -1.14
N SER A 40 20.93 -14.00 -1.95
CA SER A 40 21.48 -13.97 -3.30
C SER A 40 20.70 -13.02 -4.21
N ASN A 41 21.37 -12.41 -5.20
CA ASN A 41 20.69 -11.54 -6.16
C ASN A 41 19.66 -12.29 -7.01
N ALA A 42 19.92 -13.58 -7.28
CA ALA A 42 18.99 -14.43 -8.04
C ALA A 42 17.69 -14.62 -7.26
N ASP A 43 17.78 -14.94 -5.96
CA ASP A 43 16.60 -15.11 -5.10
C ASP A 43 15.87 -13.78 -4.90
N ILE A 44 16.59 -12.68 -4.64
CA ILE A 44 15.98 -11.35 -4.54
C ILE A 44 15.20 -11.05 -5.82
N GLY A 45 15.84 -11.16 -6.98
CA GLY A 45 15.20 -10.93 -8.27
C GLY A 45 13.98 -11.83 -8.48
N LEU A 46 14.09 -13.12 -8.15
CA LEU A 46 12.99 -14.06 -8.31
C LEU A 46 11.82 -13.72 -7.39
N TYR A 47 12.05 -13.47 -6.10
CA TYR A 47 10.98 -13.36 -5.11
C TYR A 47 10.40 -11.95 -4.98
N THR A 48 11.23 -10.89 -5.02
CA THR A 48 10.74 -9.53 -4.81
C THR A 48 10.09 -8.93 -6.06
N SER A 49 10.41 -9.40 -7.26
CA SER A 49 9.78 -8.90 -8.49
C SER A 49 8.26 -9.12 -8.51
N TRP A 50 7.78 -10.18 -7.86
CA TRP A 50 6.35 -10.43 -7.76
C TRP A 50 5.65 -9.55 -6.74
N LEU A 51 6.37 -8.92 -5.82
CA LEU A 51 5.75 -8.06 -4.82
C LEU A 51 5.03 -6.87 -5.47
N TYR A 52 5.43 -6.44 -6.67
CA TYR A 52 4.76 -5.38 -7.42
C TYR A 52 3.41 -5.81 -8.02
N LEU A 53 3.17 -7.12 -8.15
CA LEU A 53 2.00 -7.66 -8.85
C LEU A 53 0.67 -7.08 -8.35
N PRO A 54 0.40 -6.93 -7.04
CA PRO A 54 -0.88 -6.42 -6.56
C PRO A 54 -1.30 -5.08 -7.17
N TRP A 55 -0.36 -4.15 -7.39
CA TRP A 55 -0.68 -2.86 -8.00
C TRP A 55 -1.10 -2.96 -9.47
N VAL A 56 -0.64 -3.98 -10.19
CA VAL A 56 -0.99 -4.25 -11.59
C VAL A 56 -2.38 -4.89 -11.68
N ILE A 57 -2.64 -5.89 -10.84
CA ILE A 57 -3.86 -6.70 -10.93
C ILE A 57 -5.01 -6.19 -10.04
N LYS A 58 -4.82 -5.06 -9.32
CA LYS A 58 -5.87 -4.44 -8.50
C LYS A 58 -7.20 -4.15 -9.21
N PRO A 59 -7.28 -3.92 -10.53
CA PRO A 59 -8.55 -3.82 -11.23
C PRO A 59 -9.43 -5.07 -11.12
N LEU A 60 -8.87 -6.24 -10.82
CA LEU A 60 -9.63 -7.49 -10.67
C LEU A 60 -10.50 -7.51 -9.42
N TRP A 61 -10.06 -6.87 -8.32
CA TRP A 61 -10.83 -6.83 -7.07
C TRP A 61 -11.43 -5.47 -6.73
N SER A 62 -10.97 -4.39 -7.38
CA SER A 62 -11.49 -3.04 -7.10
C SER A 62 -13.03 -2.92 -7.16
N PRO A 63 -13.77 -3.58 -8.08
CA PRO A 63 -15.23 -3.45 -8.14
C PRO A 63 -15.91 -4.03 -6.89
N PHE A 64 -15.33 -5.05 -6.27
CA PHE A 64 -15.92 -5.68 -5.08
C PHE A 64 -15.76 -4.81 -3.83
N LEU A 65 -14.67 -4.04 -3.74
CA LEU A 65 -14.46 -3.11 -2.63
C LEU A 65 -15.55 -2.02 -2.60
N ASP A 66 -16.04 -1.63 -3.78
CA ASP A 66 -17.12 -0.65 -3.92
C ASP A 66 -18.47 -1.20 -3.52
N LEU A 67 -18.66 -2.51 -3.63
CA LEU A 67 -19.87 -3.21 -3.19
C LEU A 67 -19.86 -3.49 -1.68
N ILE A 68 -18.68 -3.63 -1.07
CA ILE A 68 -18.52 -4.13 0.29
C ILE A 68 -17.88 -3.05 1.16
N GLY A 69 -18.69 -2.25 1.85
CA GLY A 69 -18.22 -1.27 2.83
C GLY A 69 -17.90 0.10 2.26
N THR A 70 -17.39 1.00 3.11
CA THR A 70 -17.11 2.39 2.72
C THR A 70 -15.63 2.59 2.42
N LYS A 71 -15.31 3.57 1.57
CA LYS A 71 -13.92 4.00 1.33
C LYS A 71 -13.18 4.30 2.64
N ARG A 72 -13.87 4.82 3.66
CA ARG A 72 -13.33 5.06 5.02
C ARG A 72 -12.80 3.80 5.67
N ASN A 73 -13.66 2.79 5.69
CA ASN A 73 -13.39 1.57 6.42
C ASN A 73 -12.26 0.81 5.72
N TRP A 74 -12.27 0.76 4.38
CA TRP A 74 -11.16 0.20 3.61
C TRP A 74 -9.86 0.93 3.86
N PHE A 75 -9.88 2.27 3.84
CA PHE A 75 -8.68 3.07 4.09
C PHE A 75 -8.06 2.73 5.47
N LEU A 76 -8.85 2.79 6.53
CA LEU A 76 -8.38 2.53 7.89
C LEU A 76 -7.97 1.07 8.11
N LEU A 77 -8.76 0.11 7.59
CA LEU A 77 -8.47 -1.32 7.75
C LEU A 77 -7.17 -1.71 7.03
N MET A 78 -6.97 -1.21 5.81
CA MET A 78 -5.75 -1.51 5.06
C MET A 78 -4.51 -0.85 5.69
N GLN A 79 -4.63 0.37 6.24
CA GLN A 79 -3.54 0.97 7.03
C GLN A 79 -3.17 0.13 8.25
N LEU A 80 -4.16 -0.42 8.95
CA LEU A 80 -3.93 -1.32 10.07
C LEU A 80 -3.22 -2.60 9.60
N LEU A 81 -3.65 -3.22 8.49
CA LEU A 81 -3.01 -4.42 7.94
C LEU A 81 -1.57 -4.17 7.47
N VAL A 82 -1.29 -3.03 6.85
CA VAL A 82 0.08 -2.62 6.49
C VAL A 82 0.93 -2.47 7.75
N SER A 83 0.39 -1.80 8.78
CA SER A 83 1.11 -1.58 10.05
C SER A 83 1.44 -2.90 10.74
N LEU A 84 0.46 -3.82 10.82
CA LEU A 84 0.65 -5.15 11.39
C LEU A 84 1.66 -5.97 10.58
N SER A 85 1.63 -5.89 9.25
CA SER A 85 2.61 -6.54 8.38
C SER A 85 4.04 -6.05 8.66
N PHE A 86 4.24 -4.74 8.81
CA PHE A 86 5.56 -4.18 9.12
C PHE A 86 6.04 -4.49 10.53
N LEU A 87 5.14 -4.48 11.52
CA LEU A 87 5.46 -4.95 12.87
C LEU A 87 5.89 -6.43 12.85
N ALA A 88 5.15 -7.28 12.13
CA ALA A 88 5.48 -8.69 11.99
C ALA A 88 6.87 -8.89 11.36
N ILE A 89 7.22 -8.12 10.32
CA ILE A 89 8.56 -8.13 9.72
C ILE A 89 9.64 -7.84 10.77
N GLY A 90 9.45 -6.82 11.60
CA GLY A 90 10.38 -6.47 12.67
C GLY A 90 10.61 -7.61 13.66
N PHE A 91 9.54 -8.31 14.04
CA PHE A 91 9.61 -9.44 14.98
C PHE A 91 10.15 -10.73 14.36
N THR A 92 9.95 -10.95 13.06
CA THR A 92 10.41 -12.18 12.39
C THR A 92 11.82 -12.08 11.83
N LEU A 93 12.37 -10.87 11.71
CA LEU A 93 13.74 -10.63 11.24
C LEU A 93 14.85 -11.41 11.98
N PRO A 94 14.84 -11.55 13.32
CA PRO A 94 15.87 -12.31 14.04
C PRO A 94 15.67 -13.84 13.98
N THR A 95 14.65 -14.33 13.30
CA THR A 95 14.34 -15.78 13.24
C THR A 95 15.11 -16.49 12.13
N ASN A 96 15.29 -17.81 12.25
CA ASN A 96 15.93 -18.63 11.21
C ASN A 96 15.10 -18.72 9.92
N ILE A 97 13.82 -18.37 9.97
CA ILE A 97 12.88 -18.40 8.84
C ILE A 97 12.52 -16.98 8.37
N PHE A 98 13.36 -15.99 8.68
CA PHE A 98 13.08 -14.59 8.39
C PHE A 98 12.70 -14.39 6.92
N PHE A 99 13.45 -14.97 5.98
CA PHE A 99 13.24 -14.73 4.56
C PHE A 99 11.81 -15.07 4.11
N ILE A 100 11.30 -16.24 4.49
CA ILE A 100 9.94 -16.69 4.13
C ILE A 100 8.89 -15.84 4.84
N THR A 101 9.07 -15.61 6.14
CA THR A 101 8.09 -14.89 6.96
C THR A 101 7.99 -13.42 6.58
N THR A 102 9.11 -12.72 6.39
CA THR A 102 9.11 -11.32 5.96
C THR A 102 8.58 -11.19 4.54
N LEU A 103 8.85 -12.15 3.64
CA LEU A 103 8.31 -12.15 2.28
C LEU A 103 6.78 -12.29 2.28
N ALA A 104 6.24 -13.18 3.11
CA ALA A 104 4.80 -13.32 3.29
C ALA A 104 4.16 -12.03 3.85
N CYS A 105 4.80 -11.39 4.83
CA CYS A 105 4.36 -10.10 5.35
C CYS A 105 4.43 -8.97 4.31
N PHE A 106 5.48 -8.93 3.47
CA PHE A 106 5.55 -7.96 2.38
C PHE A 106 4.46 -8.17 1.33
N TRP A 107 4.10 -9.43 1.02
CA TRP A 107 2.94 -9.72 0.17
C TRP A 107 1.63 -9.22 0.77
N MET A 108 1.42 -9.44 2.06
CA MET A 108 0.24 -8.93 2.76
C MET A 108 0.20 -7.40 2.72
N ALA A 109 1.34 -6.75 3.00
CA ALA A 109 1.47 -5.29 2.90
C ALA A 109 1.22 -4.78 1.46
N ALA A 110 1.66 -5.51 0.44
CA ALA A 110 1.46 -5.16 -0.97
C ALA A 110 -0.03 -5.16 -1.36
N PHE A 111 -0.76 -6.22 -1.03
CA PHE A 111 -2.20 -6.29 -1.27
C PHE A 111 -2.97 -5.24 -0.46
N ALA A 112 -2.60 -5.05 0.81
CA ALA A 112 -3.21 -4.04 1.65
C ALA A 112 -2.96 -2.63 1.11
N SER A 113 -1.73 -2.33 0.66
CA SER A 113 -1.38 -1.05 0.04
C SER A 113 -2.12 -0.82 -1.27
N ALA A 114 -2.16 -1.80 -2.18
CA ALA A 114 -2.88 -1.67 -3.45
C ALA A 114 -4.40 -1.47 -3.24
N THR A 115 -4.95 -2.07 -2.18
CA THR A 115 -6.35 -1.86 -1.76
C THR A 115 -6.55 -0.49 -1.11
N ASN A 116 -5.58 -0.02 -0.33
CA ASN A 116 -5.57 1.33 0.24
C ASN A 116 -5.50 2.41 -0.84
N ASP A 117 -4.79 2.17 -1.95
CA ASP A 117 -4.80 3.05 -3.13
C ASP A 117 -6.22 3.22 -3.67
N ILE A 118 -6.93 2.12 -3.91
CA ILE A 118 -8.31 2.16 -4.44
C ILE A 118 -9.24 2.94 -3.50
N ALA A 119 -9.04 2.80 -2.18
CA ALA A 119 -9.79 3.55 -1.19
C ALA A 119 -9.44 5.06 -1.22
N SER A 120 -8.14 5.39 -1.32
CA SER A 120 -7.62 6.76 -1.34
C SER A 120 -8.02 7.50 -2.62
N ASP A 121 -7.87 6.86 -3.78
CA ASP A 121 -8.30 7.39 -5.08
C ASP A 121 -9.83 7.58 -5.11
N GLY A 122 -10.59 6.61 -4.57
CA GLY A 122 -12.04 6.75 -4.41
C GLY A 122 -12.42 7.93 -3.51
N TYR A 123 -11.67 8.17 -2.44
CA TYR A 123 -11.85 9.33 -1.58
C TYR A 123 -11.56 10.65 -2.29
N TYR A 124 -10.49 10.67 -3.08
CA TYR A 124 -10.12 11.83 -3.90
C TYR A 124 -11.26 12.23 -4.85
N MET A 125 -11.83 11.25 -5.56
CA MET A 125 -12.93 11.46 -6.49
C MET A 125 -14.21 11.97 -5.81
N ILE A 126 -14.54 11.45 -4.62
CA ILE A 126 -15.73 11.89 -3.87
C ILE A 126 -15.52 13.28 -3.25
N GLY A 127 -14.30 13.57 -2.76
CA GLY A 127 -13.97 14.76 -1.98
C GLY A 127 -13.81 16.05 -2.79
N LEU A 128 -13.53 15.96 -4.09
CA LEU A 128 -13.28 17.11 -4.96
C LEU A 128 -14.36 17.28 -6.04
N THR A 129 -14.37 18.46 -6.66
CA THR A 129 -15.08 18.76 -7.91
C THR A 129 -14.17 18.47 -9.11
N GLU A 130 -14.74 18.17 -10.28
CA GLU A 130 -13.96 17.82 -11.49
C GLU A 130 -12.89 18.87 -11.83
N GLU A 131 -13.24 20.17 -11.76
CA GLU A 131 -12.29 21.27 -12.00
C GLU A 131 -11.07 21.25 -11.08
N LYS A 132 -11.22 20.77 -9.84
CA LYS A 132 -10.09 20.63 -8.91
C LYS A 132 -9.35 19.32 -9.09
N GLN A 133 -10.02 18.28 -9.59
CA GLN A 133 -9.36 17.00 -9.85
C GLN A 133 -8.32 17.10 -10.96
N SER A 134 -8.53 17.98 -11.95
CA SER A 134 -7.55 18.23 -13.02
C SER A 134 -6.42 19.16 -12.61
N PHE A 135 -6.59 19.90 -11.52
CA PHE A 135 -5.61 20.87 -11.02
C PHE A 135 -4.54 20.23 -10.12
N PHE A 136 -4.89 19.15 -9.42
CA PHE A 136 -4.00 18.37 -8.56
C PHE A 136 -3.52 17.11 -9.29
#